data_AF-A0A662LUW0-F1
#
_entry.id   AF-A0A662LUW0-F1
#
_cell.length_a   1.000
_cell.length_b   1.000
_cell.length_c   1.000
_cell.angle_alpha   90.00
_cell.angle_beta   90.00
_cell.angle_gamma   90.00
#
_symmetry.space_group_name_H-M   'P 1'
#
loop_
_entity.id
_entity.type
_entity.pdbx_description
1 polymer ?
#
loop_
_entity_poly.entity_id
_entity_poly.type
_entity_poly.pdbx_seq_one_letter_code
_entity_poly.pdbx_strand_id
1 'polypeptide(L)'
;MSSKPSNYQITHAFLQNLLYRIQRRTDEDFAIDVIDTVVKKLKTKNDFFQYIHIIDNRSNDDFNHLQIDTEINSIPSDQCYKSINQLFISSIKTLGDVANFFFIREFKKSLGAVIVRDLSEGGINLDLLQSSYILEQQEMYHVDNTDLIEDVLITLVKILNTKYENSETIEILFSIVSAVERRYPFLKYVKISKLTNSKESLEIRVYPDINEVWSLKIGESIQSLLRKTKQTMQYKTENTYFEKSFKQRIGRSQLTILDRIGVNFDSLKHITEHSSQKELTEKILQSIIQFIGHRTSVGFAVSLIDDIINFQKEKHEILKTILINKNQYCKGMDAIIVDEQINDYKPYELGKALRDIIRNAGKDLNIEHKMKYINEIKRYLGKEILKEFDTLGINLHVIELQLKV
;
A
#
# COMPACT_ATOMS: atom_id res chain seq x y z
N MET A 1 -19.81 12.79 -22.60
CA MET A 1 -20.43 13.20 -21.33
C MET A 1 -20.78 11.92 -20.57
N SER A 2 -20.14 11.65 -19.43
CA SER A 2 -20.53 10.50 -18.59
C SER A 2 -21.79 10.90 -17.82
N SER A 3 -22.87 10.14 -17.97
CA SER A 3 -24.08 10.34 -17.18
C SER A 3 -23.77 10.19 -15.69
N LYS A 4 -24.37 11.05 -14.86
CA LYS A 4 -24.30 10.93 -13.39
C LYS A 4 -24.90 9.58 -12.97
N PRO A 5 -24.24 8.80 -12.08
CA PRO A 5 -24.81 7.55 -11.61
C PRO A 5 -26.11 7.78 -10.81
N SER A 6 -27.04 6.84 -10.90
CA SER A 6 -28.30 6.90 -10.14
C SER A 6 -28.09 6.57 -8.66
N ASN A 7 -29.03 6.96 -7.79
CA ASN A 7 -28.97 6.61 -6.36
C ASN A 7 -28.81 5.10 -6.14
N TYR A 8 -29.49 4.28 -6.95
CA TYR A 8 -29.33 2.82 -6.93
C TYR A 8 -27.88 2.43 -7.22
N GLN A 9 -27.30 2.95 -8.31
CA GLN A 9 -25.91 2.61 -8.70
C GLN A 9 -24.90 3.02 -7.62
N ILE A 10 -25.06 4.20 -7.04
CA ILE A 10 -24.18 4.71 -5.98
C ILE A 10 -24.33 3.86 -4.73
N THR A 11 -25.56 3.61 -4.28
CA THR A 11 -25.85 2.85 -3.05
C THR A 11 -25.39 1.40 -3.17
N HIS A 12 -25.65 0.77 -4.32
CA HIS A 12 -25.21 -0.59 -4.61
C HIS A 12 -23.69 -0.69 -4.63
N ALA A 13 -23.02 0.17 -5.40
CA ALA A 13 -21.56 0.19 -5.44
C ALA A 13 -20.96 0.44 -4.04
N PHE A 14 -21.57 1.34 -3.26
CA PHE A 14 -21.14 1.66 -1.91
C PHE A 14 -21.23 0.46 -0.96
N LEU A 15 -22.42 -0.12 -0.82
CA LEU A 15 -22.69 -1.22 0.11
C LEU A 15 -21.95 -2.49 -0.27
N GLN A 16 -21.91 -2.84 -1.56
CA GLN A 16 -21.18 -4.01 -2.04
C GLN A 16 -19.68 -3.88 -1.75
N ASN A 17 -19.10 -2.70 -1.96
CA ASN A 17 -17.71 -2.45 -1.60
C ASN A 17 -17.49 -2.47 -0.09
N LEU A 18 -18.45 -1.99 0.70
CA LEU A 18 -18.33 -1.95 2.15
C LEU A 18 -18.36 -3.36 2.73
N LEU A 19 -19.32 -4.18 2.30
CA LEU A 19 -19.41 -5.60 2.63
C LEU A 19 -18.12 -6.32 2.27
N TYR A 20 -17.70 -6.23 1.01
CA TYR A 20 -16.45 -6.86 0.54
C TYR A 20 -15.24 -6.45 1.39
N ARG A 21 -15.14 -5.18 1.79
CA ARG A 21 -14.01 -4.69 2.60
C ARG A 21 -14.03 -5.20 4.04
N ILE A 22 -15.21 -5.37 4.63
CA ILE A 22 -15.35 -5.97 5.96
C ILE A 22 -15.02 -7.46 5.89
N GLN A 23 -15.61 -8.19 4.93
CA GLN A 23 -15.34 -9.62 4.67
C GLN A 23 -13.86 -9.91 4.43
N ARG A 24 -13.12 -8.97 3.85
CA ARG A 24 -11.67 -9.13 3.64
C ARG A 24 -10.86 -9.20 4.94
N ARG A 25 -11.44 -8.77 6.06
CA ARG A 25 -10.81 -8.58 7.38
C ARG A 25 -11.43 -9.45 8.46
N THR A 26 -12.64 -9.94 8.24
CA THR A 26 -13.41 -10.80 9.14
C THR A 26 -13.90 -12.02 8.37
N ASP A 27 -14.82 -12.79 8.95
CA ASP A 27 -15.64 -13.72 8.18
C ASP A 27 -16.84 -13.01 7.52
N GLU A 28 -17.50 -13.75 6.62
CA GLU A 28 -18.66 -13.30 5.86
C GLU A 28 -19.87 -13.02 6.74
N ASP A 29 -20.13 -13.89 7.70
CA ASP A 29 -21.25 -13.77 8.64
C ASP A 29 -21.16 -12.48 9.46
N PHE A 30 -19.98 -12.17 9.98
CA PHE A 30 -19.71 -10.95 10.71
C PHE A 30 -19.94 -9.70 9.86
N ALA A 31 -19.50 -9.73 8.59
CA ALA A 31 -19.68 -8.60 7.69
C ALA A 31 -21.18 -8.33 7.41
N ILE A 32 -21.94 -9.39 7.17
CA ILE A 32 -23.39 -9.33 6.98
C ILE A 32 -24.06 -8.80 8.25
N ASP A 33 -23.73 -9.35 9.42
CA ASP A 33 -24.31 -8.96 10.70
C ASP A 33 -24.03 -7.47 11.03
N VAL A 34 -22.82 -6.97 10.75
CA VAL A 34 -22.48 -5.56 10.94
C VAL A 34 -23.34 -4.66 10.05
N ILE A 35 -23.45 -4.98 8.76
CA ILE A 35 -24.21 -4.15 7.83
C ILE A 35 -25.71 -4.22 8.12
N ASP A 36 -26.25 -5.41 8.36
CA ASP A 36 -27.65 -5.61 8.72
C ASP A 36 -28.01 -4.88 10.02
N THR A 37 -27.17 -4.98 11.06
CA THR A 37 -27.36 -4.26 12.32
C THR A 37 -27.39 -2.76 12.10
N VAL A 38 -26.48 -2.23 11.29
CA VAL A 38 -26.41 -0.79 11.01
C VAL A 38 -27.61 -0.33 10.18
N VAL A 39 -28.00 -1.07 9.14
CA VAL A 39 -29.16 -0.76 8.31
C VAL A 39 -30.44 -0.79 9.14
N LYS A 40 -30.67 -1.84 9.95
CA LYS A 40 -31.81 -1.94 10.87
C LYS A 40 -31.86 -0.77 11.85
N LYS A 41 -30.71 -0.41 12.43
CA LYS A 41 -30.61 0.74 13.35
C LYS A 41 -30.97 2.06 12.65
N LEU A 42 -30.50 2.27 11.42
CA LEU A 42 -30.73 3.50 10.67
C LEU A 42 -32.11 3.58 10.01
N LYS A 43 -32.75 2.43 9.73
CA LYS A 43 -34.12 2.34 9.22
C LYS A 43 -35.16 3.00 10.13
N THR A 44 -34.89 3.06 11.43
CA THR A 44 -35.73 3.79 12.40
C THR A 44 -35.63 5.31 12.27
N LYS A 45 -34.64 5.83 11.52
CA LYS A 45 -34.30 7.26 11.46
C LYS A 45 -34.50 7.88 10.08
N ASN A 46 -34.55 7.07 9.02
CA ASN A 46 -34.59 7.57 7.65
C ASN A 46 -35.15 6.51 6.70
N ASP A 47 -36.18 6.90 5.94
CA ASP A 47 -36.90 6.03 5.00
C ASP A 47 -36.00 5.52 3.85
N PHE A 48 -34.86 6.18 3.59
CA PHE A 48 -33.86 5.69 2.64
C PHE A 48 -33.47 4.23 2.87
N PHE A 49 -33.35 3.80 4.13
CA PHE A 49 -32.91 2.45 4.47
C PHE A 49 -34.01 1.40 4.30
N GLN A 50 -35.26 1.80 4.01
CA GLN A 50 -36.32 0.83 3.75
C GLN A 50 -36.13 0.07 2.45
N TYR A 51 -35.41 0.66 1.50
CA TYR A 51 -35.09 0.10 0.17
C TYR A 51 -33.84 -0.78 0.16
N ILE A 52 -33.20 -1.01 1.31
CA ILE A 52 -32.00 -1.84 1.44
C ILE A 52 -32.37 -3.07 2.26
N HIS A 53 -32.20 -4.24 1.66
CA HIS A 53 -32.46 -5.54 2.29
C HIS A 53 -31.18 -6.36 2.30
N ILE A 54 -30.78 -6.79 3.49
CA ILE A 54 -29.65 -7.71 3.66
C ILE A 54 -30.23 -9.12 3.73
N ILE A 55 -29.87 -9.95 2.76
CA ILE A 55 -30.39 -11.32 2.64
C ILE A 55 -29.43 -12.25 3.37
N ASP A 56 -29.94 -12.87 4.43
CA ASP A 56 -29.26 -13.97 5.11
C ASP A 56 -29.40 -15.25 4.27
N ASN A 57 -28.47 -15.43 3.34
CA ASN A 57 -28.38 -16.59 2.45
C ASN A 57 -27.43 -17.66 2.99
N ARG A 58 -27.20 -17.76 4.31
CA ARG A 58 -26.30 -18.76 4.94
C ARG A 58 -26.59 -20.22 4.55
N SER A 59 -27.73 -20.49 3.92
CA SER A 59 -28.18 -21.81 3.46
C SER A 59 -28.18 -22.02 1.94
N ASN A 60 -27.80 -21.03 1.12
CA ASN A 60 -27.79 -21.11 -0.35
C ASN A 60 -26.41 -20.71 -0.93
N ASP A 61 -25.98 -21.38 -2.02
CA ASP A 61 -24.74 -21.09 -2.78
C ASP A 61 -24.75 -19.73 -3.53
N ASP A 62 -25.70 -18.84 -3.23
CA ASP A 62 -25.84 -17.54 -3.91
C ASP A 62 -25.14 -16.44 -3.09
N PHE A 63 -23.98 -16.00 -3.59
CA PHE A 63 -23.07 -15.03 -2.95
C PHE A 63 -23.59 -13.58 -2.88
N ASN A 64 -24.87 -13.35 -3.18
CA ASN A 64 -25.44 -12.00 -3.23
C ASN A 64 -26.31 -11.71 -2.01
N HIS A 65 -25.68 -11.18 -0.96
CA HIS A 65 -26.33 -10.83 0.32
C HIS A 65 -27.02 -9.48 0.34
N LEU A 66 -27.05 -8.76 -0.79
CA LEU A 66 -27.52 -7.39 -0.88
C LEU A 66 -28.59 -7.26 -1.96
N GLN A 67 -29.81 -6.88 -1.55
CA GLN A 67 -30.87 -6.47 -2.45
C GLN A 67 -31.22 -5.01 -2.19
N ILE A 68 -31.26 -4.21 -3.26
CA ILE A 68 -31.64 -2.80 -3.20
C ILE A 68 -32.81 -2.58 -4.14
N ASP A 69 -33.88 -1.97 -3.65
CA ASP A 69 -35.05 -1.67 -4.46
C ASP A 69 -34.77 -0.47 -5.37
N THR A 70 -35.15 -0.57 -6.64
CA THR A 70 -34.91 0.50 -7.63
C THR A 70 -35.68 1.79 -7.33
N GLU A 71 -36.70 1.72 -6.48
CA GLU A 71 -37.46 2.86 -5.94
C GLU A 71 -36.58 3.82 -5.14
N ILE A 72 -35.39 3.40 -4.69
CA ILE A 72 -34.40 4.29 -4.06
C ILE A 72 -33.99 5.47 -4.97
N ASN A 73 -34.20 5.34 -6.29
CA ASN A 73 -33.98 6.42 -7.26
C ASN A 73 -35.01 7.56 -7.15
N SER A 74 -36.14 7.34 -6.48
CA SER A 74 -37.13 8.39 -6.19
C SER A 74 -36.73 9.32 -5.05
N ILE A 75 -35.73 8.93 -4.25
CA ILE A 75 -35.25 9.72 -3.12
C ILE A 75 -34.45 10.93 -3.62
N PRO A 76 -34.64 12.13 -3.04
CA PRO A 76 -33.78 13.27 -3.32
C PRO A 76 -32.30 12.92 -3.13
N SER A 77 -31.46 13.28 -4.11
CA SER A 77 -30.04 12.88 -4.08
C SER A 77 -29.31 13.38 -2.84
N ASP A 78 -29.62 14.58 -2.34
CA ASP A 78 -29.00 15.11 -1.11
C ASP A 78 -29.32 14.24 0.12
N GLN A 79 -30.56 13.73 0.22
CA GLN A 79 -30.96 12.79 1.26
C GLN A 79 -30.26 11.44 1.06
N CYS A 80 -30.12 10.95 -0.18
CA CYS A 80 -29.35 9.74 -0.47
C CYS A 80 -27.90 9.84 0.03
N TYR A 81 -27.18 10.91 -0.31
CA TYR A 81 -25.78 11.08 0.15
C TYR A 81 -25.69 11.26 1.67
N LYS A 82 -26.60 12.02 2.31
CA LYS A 82 -26.65 12.12 3.78
C LYS A 82 -26.83 10.75 4.43
N SER A 83 -27.72 9.91 3.90
CA SER A 83 -27.94 8.55 4.39
C SER A 83 -26.73 7.65 4.20
N ILE A 84 -26.08 7.69 3.02
CA ILE A 84 -24.85 6.94 2.76
C ILE A 84 -23.74 7.34 3.74
N ASN A 85 -23.61 8.64 4.05
CA ASN A 85 -22.62 9.11 5.03
C ASN A 85 -22.92 8.57 6.44
N GLN A 86 -24.19 8.62 6.87
CA GLN A 86 -24.61 8.09 8.16
C GLN A 86 -24.38 6.58 8.28
N LEU A 87 -24.68 5.84 7.21
CA LEU A 87 -24.39 4.42 7.08
C LEU A 87 -22.90 4.18 7.29
N PHE A 88 -22.04 4.88 6.56
CA PHE A 88 -20.60 4.69 6.64
C PHE A 88 -20.03 4.93 8.03
N ILE A 89 -20.37 6.08 8.64
CA ILE A 89 -19.91 6.45 9.97
C ILE A 89 -20.40 5.42 11.00
N SER A 90 -21.65 4.99 10.89
CA SER A 90 -22.21 3.99 11.80
C SER A 90 -21.54 2.64 11.63
N SER A 91 -21.28 2.20 10.40
CA SER A 91 -20.55 0.96 10.13
C SER A 91 -19.14 1.00 10.69
N ILE A 92 -18.38 2.07 10.49
CA ILE A 92 -17.03 2.22 11.05
C ILE A 92 -17.05 2.17 12.58
N LYS A 93 -18.03 2.85 13.20
CA LYS A 93 -18.20 2.83 14.66
C LYS A 93 -18.53 1.42 15.18
N THR A 94 -19.39 0.69 14.47
CA THR A 94 -19.72 -0.71 14.82
C THR A 94 -18.54 -1.65 14.63
N LEU A 95 -17.69 -1.41 13.61
CA LEU A 95 -16.48 -2.21 13.38
C LEU A 95 -15.41 -2.00 14.45
N GLY A 96 -15.34 -0.82 15.09
CA GLY A 96 -14.36 -0.53 16.13
C GLY A 96 -12.92 -0.75 15.64
N ASP A 97 -12.15 -1.57 16.36
CA ASP A 97 -10.76 -1.91 16.02
C ASP A 97 -10.63 -2.64 14.65
N VAL A 98 -11.70 -3.29 14.15
CA VAL A 98 -11.70 -4.00 12.85
C VAL A 98 -11.58 -3.04 11.67
N ALA A 99 -12.12 -1.82 11.82
CA ALA A 99 -11.95 -0.78 10.81
C ALA A 99 -10.45 -0.41 10.69
N ASN A 100 -9.68 -0.33 11.78
CA ASN A 100 -8.28 0.10 11.74
C ASN A 100 -8.02 1.40 10.93
N PHE A 101 -6.76 1.82 10.88
CA PHE A 101 -6.40 3.09 10.26
C PHE A 101 -6.66 3.14 8.75
N PHE A 102 -6.58 2.00 8.04
CA PHE A 102 -6.54 1.97 6.58
C PHE A 102 -7.88 1.68 5.91
N PHE A 103 -8.92 1.35 6.67
CA PHE A 103 -10.19 0.91 6.08
C PHE A 103 -10.85 1.96 5.20
N ILE A 104 -10.95 3.21 5.63
CA ILE A 104 -11.58 4.27 4.81
C ILE A 104 -10.77 4.49 3.52
N ARG A 105 -9.44 4.50 3.62
CA ARG A 105 -8.54 4.58 2.45
C ARG A 105 -8.69 3.39 1.50
N GLU A 106 -8.77 2.17 2.01
CA GLU A 106 -8.94 0.96 1.21
C GLU A 106 -10.32 0.89 0.55
N PHE A 107 -11.35 1.26 1.30
CA PHE A 107 -12.72 1.41 0.82
C PHE A 107 -12.80 2.46 -0.29
N LYS A 108 -12.22 3.65 -0.09
CA LYS A 108 -12.12 4.68 -1.14
C LYS A 108 -11.47 4.15 -2.42
N LYS A 109 -10.38 3.38 -2.28
CA LYS A 109 -9.68 2.78 -3.44
C LYS A 109 -10.56 1.79 -4.20
N SER A 110 -11.47 1.10 -3.52
CA SER A 110 -12.29 0.05 -4.14
C SER A 110 -13.54 0.57 -4.85
N LEU A 111 -14.06 1.72 -4.43
CA LEU A 111 -15.21 2.37 -5.06
C LEU A 111 -14.96 2.84 -6.51
N GLY A 112 -13.69 3.06 -6.88
CA GLY A 112 -13.32 3.61 -8.18
C GLY A 112 -13.56 5.12 -8.32
N ALA A 113 -12.84 5.76 -9.24
CA ALA A 113 -12.75 7.22 -9.31
C ALA A 113 -14.11 7.91 -9.59
N VAL A 114 -15.01 7.27 -10.35
CA VAL A 114 -16.31 7.84 -10.70
C VAL A 114 -17.21 7.96 -9.47
N ILE A 115 -17.33 6.88 -8.67
CA ILE A 115 -18.15 6.88 -7.46
C ILE A 115 -17.54 7.79 -6.39
N VAL A 116 -16.21 7.75 -6.20
CA VAL A 116 -15.53 8.63 -5.23
C VAL A 116 -15.79 10.11 -5.55
N ARG A 117 -15.71 10.50 -6.82
CA ARG A 117 -16.03 11.87 -7.24
C ARG A 117 -17.48 12.21 -6.94
N ASP A 118 -18.41 11.33 -7.30
CA ASP A 118 -19.85 11.56 -7.11
C ASP A 118 -20.24 11.66 -5.62
N LEU A 119 -19.68 10.82 -4.77
CA LEU A 119 -19.82 10.93 -3.30
C LEU A 119 -19.29 12.27 -2.79
N SER A 120 -18.14 12.72 -3.30
CA SER A 120 -17.55 14.01 -2.91
C SER A 120 -18.42 15.19 -3.35
N GLU A 121 -18.98 15.16 -4.57
CA GLU A 121 -19.93 16.16 -5.07
C GLU A 121 -21.24 16.15 -4.26
N GLY A 122 -21.63 14.97 -3.74
CA GLY A 122 -22.74 14.79 -2.81
C GLY A 122 -22.46 15.18 -1.35
N GLY A 123 -21.26 15.70 -1.06
CA GLY A 123 -20.88 16.17 0.29
C GLY A 123 -20.22 15.11 1.18
N ILE A 124 -19.91 13.92 0.67
CA ILE A 124 -19.22 12.86 1.40
C ILE A 124 -17.74 12.86 1.04
N ASN A 125 -16.93 13.54 1.86
CA ASN A 125 -15.49 13.55 1.69
C ASN A 125 -14.83 12.43 2.50
N LEU A 126 -14.48 11.33 1.82
CA LEU A 126 -13.83 10.17 2.45
C LEU A 126 -12.43 10.49 3.03
N ASP A 127 -11.71 11.49 2.51
CA ASP A 127 -10.43 11.90 3.09
C ASP A 127 -10.64 12.66 4.41
N LEU A 128 -11.65 13.52 4.46
CA LEU A 128 -12.02 14.21 5.69
C LEU A 128 -12.49 13.21 6.75
N LEU A 129 -13.32 12.24 6.37
CA LEU A 129 -13.77 11.18 7.28
C LEU A 129 -12.61 10.34 7.80
N GLN A 130 -11.63 10.03 6.94
CA GLN A 130 -10.38 9.39 7.36
C GLN A 130 -9.64 10.24 8.38
N SER A 131 -9.45 11.53 8.13
CA SER A 131 -8.80 12.43 9.10
C SER A 131 -9.54 12.53 10.43
N SER A 132 -10.87 12.69 10.41
CA SER A 132 -11.69 12.74 11.63
C SER A 132 -11.62 11.45 12.43
N TYR A 133 -11.72 10.30 11.76
CA TYR A 133 -11.58 9.00 12.42
C TYR A 133 -10.19 8.85 13.08
N ILE A 134 -9.13 9.31 12.42
CA ILE A 134 -7.78 9.28 12.99
C ILE A 134 -7.68 10.16 14.24
N LEU A 135 -8.22 11.38 14.19
CA LEU A 135 -8.20 12.30 15.33
C LEU A 135 -8.97 11.75 16.53
N GLU A 136 -10.17 11.19 16.30
CA GLU A 136 -10.96 10.54 17.35
C GLU A 136 -10.20 9.36 17.99
N GLN A 137 -9.45 8.59 17.20
CA GLN A 137 -8.61 7.51 17.73
C GLN A 137 -7.36 8.02 18.47
N GLN A 138 -6.82 9.17 18.08
CA GLN A 138 -5.67 9.80 18.76
C GLN A 138 -6.05 10.36 20.14
N GLU A 139 -7.22 11.01 20.26
CA GLU A 139 -7.69 11.55 21.54
C GLU A 139 -7.98 10.46 22.59
N MET A 140 -8.32 9.24 22.16
CA MET A 140 -8.57 8.12 23.08
C MET A 140 -7.29 7.51 23.69
N TYR A 141 -6.11 7.77 23.12
CA TYR A 141 -4.85 7.16 23.55
C TYR A 141 -3.71 8.16 23.49
N HIS A 142 -3.51 8.90 24.60
CA HIS A 142 -2.33 9.72 24.79
C HIS A 142 -1.10 8.80 24.91
N VAL A 143 -0.44 8.54 23.78
CA VAL A 143 0.81 7.78 23.73
C VAL A 143 1.94 8.77 23.49
N ASP A 144 2.92 8.78 24.38
CA ASP A 144 4.13 9.56 24.18
C ASP A 144 4.96 8.88 23.08
N ASN A 145 5.08 9.56 21.95
CA ASN A 145 5.86 9.08 20.80
C ASN A 145 7.32 8.81 21.18
N THR A 146 7.84 9.51 22.18
CA THR A 146 9.17 9.32 22.78
C THR A 146 9.33 7.88 23.27
N ASP A 147 8.46 7.44 24.17
CA ASP A 147 8.46 6.10 24.73
C ASP A 147 8.29 5.04 23.64
N LEU A 148 7.38 5.30 22.70
CA LEU A 148 7.11 4.36 21.60
C LEU A 148 8.34 4.17 20.68
N ILE A 149 8.99 5.25 20.27
CA ILE A 149 10.19 5.18 19.43
C ILE A 149 11.34 4.53 20.21
N GLU A 150 11.50 4.84 21.49
CA GLU A 150 12.52 4.24 22.34
C GLU A 150 12.32 2.73 22.46
N ASP A 151 11.11 2.27 22.77
CA ASP A 151 10.74 0.85 22.84
C ASP A 151 11.01 0.11 21.53
N VAL A 152 10.66 0.73 20.40
CA VAL A 152 10.93 0.19 19.05
C VAL A 152 12.43 0.03 18.84
N LEU A 153 13.22 1.07 19.09
CA LEU A 153 14.66 1.03 18.87
C LEU A 153 15.36 0.03 19.80
N ILE A 154 15.01 -0.02 21.08
CA ILE A 154 15.49 -1.02 22.04
C ILE A 154 15.15 -2.43 21.55
N THR A 155 13.95 -2.62 21.02
CA THR A 155 13.54 -3.92 20.46
C THR A 155 14.36 -4.30 19.23
N LEU A 156 14.65 -3.34 18.34
CA LEU A 156 15.52 -3.56 17.18
C LEU A 156 16.95 -3.92 17.58
N VAL A 157 17.52 -3.27 18.61
CA VAL A 157 18.83 -3.63 19.18
C VAL A 157 18.83 -5.08 19.65
N LYS A 158 17.82 -5.48 20.43
CA LYS A 158 17.69 -6.86 20.94
C LYS A 158 17.61 -7.89 19.83
N ILE A 159 17.01 -7.54 18.68
CA ILE A 159 16.92 -8.42 17.51
C ILE A 159 18.25 -8.45 16.76
N LEU A 160 18.87 -7.31 16.50
CA LEU A 160 20.16 -7.21 15.81
C LEU A 160 21.27 -7.97 16.56
N ASN A 161 21.31 -7.86 17.89
CA ASN A 161 22.24 -8.59 18.75
C ASN A 161 22.08 -10.11 18.72
N THR A 162 21.03 -10.65 18.09
CA THR A 162 20.94 -12.10 17.84
C THR A 162 21.84 -12.57 16.70
N LYS A 163 22.34 -11.64 15.87
CA LYS A 163 23.13 -11.93 14.67
C LYS A 163 24.47 -11.19 14.62
N TYR A 164 24.53 -9.99 15.17
CA TYR A 164 25.71 -9.11 15.12
C TYR A 164 26.26 -8.85 16.51
N GLU A 165 27.55 -8.52 16.59
CA GLU A 165 28.15 -8.10 17.86
C GLU A 165 27.59 -6.74 18.31
N ASN A 166 27.62 -6.43 19.61
CA ASN A 166 27.07 -5.19 20.16
C ASN A 166 27.66 -3.93 19.46
N SER A 167 28.96 -3.92 19.14
CA SER A 167 29.60 -2.83 18.39
C SER A 167 29.01 -2.67 17.00
N GLU A 168 28.87 -3.76 16.27
CA GLU A 168 28.28 -3.77 14.92
C GLU A 168 26.80 -3.37 14.95
N THR A 169 26.03 -3.83 15.94
CA THR A 169 24.62 -3.46 16.11
C THR A 169 24.44 -1.95 16.29
N ILE A 170 25.32 -1.30 17.07
CA ILE A 170 25.29 0.16 17.23
C ILE A 170 25.47 0.85 15.88
N GLU A 171 26.48 0.45 15.10
CA GLU A 171 26.78 1.04 13.80
C GLU A 171 25.65 0.81 12.79
N ILE A 172 25.11 -0.41 12.76
CA ILE A 172 23.96 -0.78 11.92
C ILE A 172 22.74 0.07 12.27
N LEU A 173 22.38 0.14 13.55
CA LEU A 173 21.20 0.90 13.99
C LEU A 173 21.37 2.39 13.72
N PHE A 174 22.55 2.96 13.98
CA PHE A 174 22.86 4.35 13.67
C PHE A 174 22.73 4.65 12.18
N SER A 175 23.26 3.77 11.32
CA SER A 175 23.13 3.88 9.86
C SER A 175 21.67 3.82 9.41
N ILE A 176 20.88 2.89 9.97
CA ILE A 176 19.44 2.76 9.68
C ILE A 176 18.69 4.03 10.10
N VAL A 177 18.87 4.51 11.34
CA VAL A 177 18.19 5.73 11.82
C VAL A 177 18.57 6.93 10.99
N SER A 178 19.86 7.12 10.70
CA SER A 178 20.35 8.22 9.85
C SER A 178 19.76 8.16 8.42
N ALA A 179 19.59 6.96 7.87
CA ALA A 179 18.99 6.78 6.55
C ALA A 179 17.49 7.11 6.56
N VAL A 180 16.76 6.77 7.63
CA VAL A 180 15.34 7.11 7.78
C VAL A 180 15.13 8.60 8.11
N GLU A 181 16.05 9.21 8.88
CA GLU A 181 16.02 10.63 9.25
C GLU A 181 15.94 11.56 8.03
N ARG A 182 16.61 11.22 6.93
CA ARG A 182 16.54 11.99 5.67
C ARG A 182 15.10 12.24 5.19
N ARG A 183 14.19 11.30 5.45
CA ARG A 183 12.77 11.39 5.10
C ARG A 183 11.89 11.82 6.27
N TYR A 184 12.33 11.57 7.49
CA TYR A 184 11.61 11.89 8.72
C TYR A 184 12.52 12.71 9.65
N PRO A 185 12.66 14.03 9.40
CA PRO A 185 13.67 14.87 10.05
C PRO A 185 13.54 14.95 11.58
N PHE A 186 12.39 14.61 12.15
CA PHE A 186 12.21 14.54 13.61
C PHE A 186 13.04 13.42 14.24
N LEU A 187 13.54 12.44 13.49
CA LEU A 187 14.46 11.43 14.01
C LEU A 187 15.84 12.01 14.39
N LYS A 188 16.14 13.27 14.03
CA LYS A 188 17.31 14.00 14.57
C LYS A 188 17.31 14.10 16.11
N TYR A 189 16.13 13.94 16.72
CA TYR A 189 15.90 13.89 18.16
C TYR A 189 16.13 12.49 18.77
N VAL A 190 16.63 11.53 17.98
CA VAL A 190 17.11 10.24 18.47
C VAL A 190 18.63 10.30 18.58
N LYS A 191 19.16 9.90 19.74
CA LYS A 191 20.60 9.73 19.98
C LYS A 191 20.88 8.27 20.30
N ILE A 192 21.86 7.73 19.59
CA ILE A 192 22.38 6.38 19.82
C ILE A 192 23.86 6.54 20.16
N SER A 193 24.25 6.18 21.37
CA SER A 193 25.62 6.30 21.86
C SER A 193 26.10 5.03 22.55
N LYS A 194 27.40 4.79 22.51
CA LYS A 194 28.06 3.76 23.31
C LYS A 194 28.35 4.33 24.69
N LEU A 195 27.94 3.66 25.77
CA LEU A 195 28.37 4.08 27.11
C LEU A 195 29.88 3.88 27.23
N THR A 196 30.58 4.97 27.54
CA THR A 196 32.04 5.04 27.65
C THR A 196 32.63 4.11 28.72
N ASN A 197 31.81 3.64 29.67
CA ASN A 197 32.25 2.87 30.84
C ASN A 197 31.82 1.40 30.85
N SER A 198 31.16 0.90 29.80
CA SER A 198 30.92 -0.54 29.68
C SER A 198 31.19 -0.97 28.23
N LYS A 199 31.86 -2.11 28.06
CA LYS A 199 32.16 -2.63 26.71
C LYS A 199 30.90 -3.05 25.95
N GLU A 200 29.73 -3.05 26.57
CA GLU A 200 28.55 -3.80 26.08
C GLU A 200 27.20 -3.05 26.20
N SER A 201 27.12 -1.87 26.80
CA SER A 201 25.83 -1.15 26.94
C SER A 201 25.67 -0.02 25.92
N LEU A 202 24.64 -0.17 25.09
CA LEU A 202 24.16 0.84 24.17
C LEU A 202 23.15 1.75 24.89
N GLU A 203 23.24 3.06 24.65
CA GLU A 203 22.30 4.06 25.14
C GLU A 203 21.48 4.58 23.97
N ILE A 204 20.15 4.49 24.08
CA ILE A 204 19.21 5.15 23.18
C ILE A 204 18.57 6.25 24.01
N ARG A 205 18.60 7.48 23.51
CA ARG A 205 17.80 8.57 24.05
C ARG A 205 16.92 9.13 22.96
N VAL A 206 15.65 9.28 23.26
CA VAL A 206 14.67 9.94 22.39
C VAL A 206 14.22 11.20 23.10
N TYR A 207 14.32 12.36 22.45
CA TYR A 207 13.93 13.62 23.07
C TYR A 207 12.42 13.90 22.92
N PRO A 208 11.79 14.56 23.92
CA PRO A 208 10.35 14.84 23.95
C PRO A 208 9.80 15.61 22.76
N ASP A 209 10.64 16.33 22.01
CA ASP A 209 10.27 17.03 20.77
C ASP A 209 9.56 16.12 19.75
N ILE A 210 9.80 14.80 19.79
CA ILE A 210 9.09 13.83 18.96
C ILE A 210 7.59 13.72 19.33
N ASN A 211 7.18 14.09 20.55
CA ASN A 211 5.77 14.05 20.98
C ASN A 211 4.88 15.06 20.23
N GLU A 212 5.46 16.12 19.64
CA GLU A 212 4.73 17.07 18.81
C GLU A 212 4.46 16.54 17.38
N VAL A 213 5.09 15.43 17.01
CA VAL A 213 4.96 14.84 15.67
C VAL A 213 3.66 14.07 15.56
N TRP A 214 2.95 14.29 14.45
CA TRP A 214 1.71 13.58 14.18
C TRP A 214 1.93 12.06 14.14
N SER A 215 1.10 11.28 14.86
CA SER A 215 1.32 9.84 15.06
C SER A 215 1.39 9.05 13.75
N LEU A 216 0.71 9.50 12.68
CA LEU A 216 0.86 8.88 11.36
C LEU A 216 2.30 8.96 10.85
N LYS A 217 2.96 10.11 11.03
CA LYS A 217 4.36 10.29 10.64
C LYS A 217 5.30 9.43 11.48
N ILE A 218 4.97 9.26 12.77
CA ILE A 218 5.66 8.30 13.65
C ILE A 218 5.50 6.88 13.12
N GLY A 219 4.29 6.43 12.82
CA GLY A 219 4.01 5.10 12.25
C GLY A 219 4.73 4.86 10.92
N GLU A 220 4.69 5.84 10.00
CA GLU A 220 5.44 5.78 8.73
C GLU A 220 6.96 5.65 8.96
N SER A 221 7.51 6.36 9.93
CA SER A 221 8.94 6.27 10.27
C SER A 221 9.31 4.94 10.92
N ILE A 222 8.48 4.42 11.84
CA ILE A 222 8.67 3.11 12.47
C ILE A 222 8.60 2.01 11.41
N GLN A 223 7.60 2.03 10.53
CA GLN A 223 7.52 1.11 9.40
C GLN A 223 8.80 1.11 8.56
N SER A 224 9.37 2.29 8.32
CA SER A 224 10.61 2.45 7.56
C SER A 224 11.83 1.89 8.30
N LEU A 225 11.93 2.11 9.62
CA LEU A 225 12.95 1.53 10.48
C LEU A 225 12.87 -0.01 10.47
N LEU A 226 11.68 -0.58 10.70
CA LEU A 226 11.45 -2.03 10.70
C LEU A 226 11.87 -2.66 9.37
N ARG A 227 11.48 -2.04 8.26
CA ARG A 227 11.84 -2.50 6.91
C ARG A 227 13.35 -2.49 6.68
N LYS A 228 14.03 -1.37 6.95
CA LYS A 228 15.49 -1.26 6.75
C LYS A 228 16.26 -2.22 7.67
N THR A 229 15.81 -2.43 8.89
CA THR A 229 16.41 -3.44 9.78
C THR A 229 16.26 -4.84 9.21
N LYS A 230 15.03 -5.24 8.81
CA LYS A 230 14.80 -6.56 8.20
C LYS A 230 15.67 -6.78 6.96
N GLN A 231 15.79 -5.77 6.09
CA GLN A 231 16.66 -5.81 4.91
C GLN A 231 18.13 -5.99 5.26
N THR A 232 18.63 -5.25 6.26
CA THR A 232 20.03 -5.33 6.71
C THR A 232 20.37 -6.70 7.29
N MET A 233 19.42 -7.31 8.00
CA MET A 233 19.62 -8.62 8.61
C MET A 233 19.65 -9.77 7.58
N GLN A 234 19.23 -9.56 6.33
CA GLN A 234 19.27 -10.58 5.25
C GLN A 234 18.87 -12.00 5.70
N TYR A 235 17.82 -12.15 6.51
CA TYR A 235 17.39 -13.48 6.99
C TYR A 235 16.94 -14.32 5.79
N LYS A 236 17.73 -15.35 5.45
CA LYS A 236 17.41 -16.35 4.40
C LYS A 236 16.50 -17.49 4.91
N THR A 237 16.27 -17.58 6.22
CA THR A 237 15.43 -18.61 6.85
C THR A 237 14.10 -18.04 7.33
N GLU A 238 13.06 -18.87 7.23
CA GLU A 238 11.63 -18.63 7.56
C GLU A 238 11.22 -17.15 7.58
N ASN A 239 10.53 -16.74 6.50
CA ASN A 239 9.94 -15.43 6.17
C ASN A 239 9.27 -14.61 7.29
N THR A 240 9.14 -15.16 8.50
CA THR A 240 8.43 -14.59 9.65
C THR A 240 9.29 -14.43 10.91
N TYR A 241 10.57 -14.85 10.92
CA TYR A 241 11.39 -14.79 12.15
C TYR A 241 11.50 -13.37 12.72
N PHE A 242 11.79 -12.38 11.86
CA PHE A 242 11.93 -10.99 12.28
C PHE A 242 10.63 -10.46 12.88
N GLU A 243 9.49 -10.63 12.19
CA GLU A 243 8.18 -10.17 12.64
C GLU A 243 7.77 -10.84 13.93
N LYS A 244 7.96 -12.16 14.04
CA LYS A 244 7.62 -12.93 15.24
C LYS A 244 8.47 -12.48 16.41
N SER A 245 9.77 -12.31 16.21
CA SER A 245 10.71 -11.84 17.23
C SER A 245 10.39 -10.41 17.68
N PHE A 246 10.06 -9.53 16.73
CA PHE A 246 9.66 -8.16 17.03
C PHE A 246 8.36 -8.12 17.84
N LYS A 247 7.31 -8.80 17.36
CA LYS A 247 6.01 -8.87 18.04
C LYS A 247 6.12 -9.44 19.45
N GLN A 248 6.94 -10.47 19.63
CA GLN A 248 7.15 -11.07 20.95
C GLN A 248 7.87 -10.11 21.91
N ARG A 249 8.84 -9.33 21.43
CA ARG A 249 9.71 -8.48 22.26
C ARG A 249 9.11 -7.12 22.59
N ILE A 250 8.39 -6.51 21.65
CA ILE A 250 7.79 -5.17 21.83
C ILE A 250 6.57 -5.22 22.78
N GLY A 251 5.93 -6.38 22.90
CA GLY A 251 4.78 -6.58 23.80
C GLY A 251 3.43 -6.19 23.20
N ARG A 252 2.34 -6.73 23.76
CA ARG A 252 0.97 -6.58 23.21
C ARG A 252 0.47 -5.14 23.24
N SER A 253 0.73 -4.40 24.32
CA SER A 253 0.29 -3.01 24.46
C SER A 253 0.87 -2.13 23.35
N GLN A 254 2.17 -2.19 23.15
CA GLN A 254 2.84 -1.43 22.10
C GLN A 254 2.45 -1.92 20.70
N LEU A 255 2.21 -3.22 20.49
CA LEU A 255 1.70 -3.70 19.21
C LEU A 255 0.35 -3.08 18.83
N THR A 256 -0.56 -2.96 19.79
CA THR A 256 -1.87 -2.32 19.54
C THR A 256 -1.69 -0.85 19.15
N ILE A 257 -0.77 -0.14 19.81
CA ILE A 257 -0.43 1.24 19.47
C ILE A 257 0.16 1.32 18.06
N LEU A 258 1.14 0.47 17.75
CA LEU A 258 1.81 0.42 16.44
C LEU A 258 0.81 0.17 15.30
N ASP A 259 -0.11 -0.77 15.47
CA ASP A 259 -1.17 -1.05 14.49
C ASP A 259 -2.08 0.17 14.29
N ARG A 260 -2.48 0.84 15.39
CA ARG A 260 -3.33 2.04 15.35
C ARG A 260 -2.69 3.24 14.69
N ILE A 261 -1.38 3.44 14.84
CA ILE A 261 -0.65 4.51 14.15
C ILE A 261 -0.23 4.12 12.72
N GLY A 262 -0.65 2.96 12.23
CA GLY A 262 -0.51 2.55 10.84
C GLY A 262 0.75 1.75 10.51
N VAL A 263 1.42 1.14 11.50
CA VAL A 263 2.52 0.21 11.24
C VAL A 263 1.94 -1.14 10.79
N ASN A 264 2.15 -1.47 9.53
CA ASN A 264 1.64 -2.68 8.89
C ASN A 264 2.70 -3.80 8.89
N PHE A 265 2.58 -4.73 9.83
CA PHE A 265 3.47 -5.89 9.92
C PHE A 265 3.29 -6.92 8.80
N ASP A 266 2.13 -6.97 8.14
CA ASP A 266 1.93 -7.86 6.99
C ASP A 266 2.76 -7.42 5.78
N SER A 267 2.94 -6.10 5.61
CA SER A 267 3.84 -5.56 4.61
C SER A 267 5.32 -5.93 4.85
N LEU A 268 5.67 -6.35 6.07
CA LEU A 268 7.02 -6.81 6.39
C LEU A 268 7.27 -8.26 5.96
N LYS A 269 6.25 -9.13 6.02
CA LYS A 269 6.35 -10.58 5.71
C LYS A 269 6.97 -10.85 4.35
N HIS A 270 6.74 -9.96 3.41
CA HIS A 270 7.10 -10.06 2.01
C HIS A 270 8.50 -9.49 1.68
N ILE A 271 9.17 -8.84 2.64
CA ILE A 271 10.47 -8.17 2.40
C ILE A 271 11.63 -9.15 2.17
N THR A 272 11.48 -10.42 2.59
CA THR A 272 12.53 -11.45 2.47
C THR A 272 12.40 -12.34 1.23
N GLU A 273 11.32 -12.23 0.46
CA GLU A 273 11.12 -12.97 -0.81
C GLU A 273 11.00 -12.07 -2.04
N HIS A 274 10.81 -10.76 -1.86
CA HIS A 274 10.53 -9.88 -2.99
C HIS A 274 11.78 -9.11 -3.40
N SER A 275 12.13 -9.24 -4.68
CA SER A 275 13.08 -8.37 -5.35
C SER A 275 12.80 -6.93 -4.95
N SER A 276 13.83 -6.20 -4.50
CA SER A 276 13.69 -4.77 -4.20
C SER A 276 12.98 -4.06 -5.36
N GLN A 277 12.26 -2.95 -5.13
CA GLN A 277 11.63 -2.21 -6.24
C GLN A 277 12.65 -1.86 -7.34
N LYS A 278 13.91 -1.63 -6.96
CA LYS A 278 15.05 -1.55 -7.87
C LYS A 278 15.24 -2.83 -8.69
N GLU A 279 15.48 -3.95 -8.04
CA GLU A 279 15.71 -5.25 -8.71
C GLU A 279 14.52 -5.67 -9.58
N LEU A 280 13.29 -5.41 -9.12
CA LEU A 280 12.07 -5.64 -9.87
C LEU A 280 12.01 -4.76 -11.14
N THR A 281 12.35 -3.48 -11.01
CA THR A 281 12.47 -2.56 -12.15
C THR A 281 13.54 -3.04 -13.12
N GLU A 282 14.71 -3.42 -12.63
CA GLU A 282 15.82 -3.94 -13.43
C GLU A 282 15.40 -5.19 -14.20
N LYS A 283 14.78 -6.18 -13.54
CA LYS A 283 14.28 -7.41 -14.19
C LYS A 283 13.22 -7.13 -15.25
N ILE A 284 12.34 -6.16 -15.01
CA ILE A 284 11.32 -5.77 -15.99
C ILE A 284 11.95 -5.13 -17.21
N LEU A 285 12.83 -4.15 -17.01
CA LEU A 285 13.53 -3.49 -18.12
C LEU A 285 14.39 -4.50 -18.90
N GLN A 286 15.11 -5.38 -18.20
CA GLN A 286 15.88 -6.45 -18.81
C GLN A 286 15.00 -7.38 -19.66
N SER A 287 13.81 -7.76 -19.16
CA SER A 287 12.87 -8.61 -19.90
C SER A 287 12.38 -7.94 -21.19
N ILE A 288 12.09 -6.63 -21.13
CA ILE A 288 11.68 -5.87 -22.31
C ILE A 288 12.84 -5.77 -23.31
N ILE A 289 14.05 -5.45 -22.84
CA ILE A 289 15.25 -5.35 -23.68
C ILE A 289 15.55 -6.69 -24.35
N GLN A 290 15.46 -7.80 -23.61
CA GLN A 290 15.66 -9.14 -24.17
C GLN A 290 14.63 -9.45 -25.26
N PHE A 291 13.34 -9.18 -25.00
CA PHE A 291 12.28 -9.43 -25.97
C PHE A 291 12.48 -8.63 -27.27
N ILE A 292 12.71 -7.32 -27.14
CA ILE A 292 12.84 -6.40 -28.29
C ILE A 292 14.17 -6.64 -29.00
N GLY A 293 15.24 -6.78 -28.23
CA GLY A 293 16.60 -7.01 -28.73
C GLY A 293 16.73 -8.31 -29.51
N HIS A 294 16.02 -9.37 -29.09
CA HIS A 294 15.99 -10.64 -29.84
C HIS A 294 15.36 -10.52 -31.24
N ARG A 295 14.53 -9.50 -31.46
CA ARG A 295 13.84 -9.24 -32.75
C ARG A 295 14.43 -8.10 -33.56
N THR A 296 15.31 -7.32 -32.94
CA THR A 296 15.91 -6.12 -33.53
C THR A 296 17.40 -6.11 -33.25
N SER A 297 17.86 -5.24 -32.35
CA SER A 297 19.19 -5.27 -31.74
C SER A 297 19.09 -4.80 -30.29
N VAL A 298 20.04 -5.22 -29.45
CA VAL A 298 20.11 -4.77 -28.05
C VAL A 298 20.21 -3.25 -27.96
N GLY A 299 21.02 -2.63 -28.83
CA GLY A 299 21.16 -1.17 -28.87
C GLY A 299 19.85 -0.45 -29.22
N PHE A 300 19.09 -0.97 -30.19
CA PHE A 300 17.78 -0.44 -30.52
C PHE A 300 16.79 -0.58 -29.35
N ALA A 301 16.78 -1.74 -28.68
CA ALA A 301 15.90 -1.97 -27.54
C ALA A 301 16.18 -1.01 -26.38
N VAL A 302 17.45 -0.75 -26.05
CA VAL A 302 17.82 0.23 -25.03
C VAL A 302 17.44 1.65 -25.44
N SER A 303 17.66 2.03 -26.70
CA SER A 303 17.26 3.35 -27.22
C SER A 303 15.75 3.57 -27.08
N LEU A 304 14.94 2.58 -27.46
CA LEU A 304 13.48 2.65 -27.33
C LEU A 304 13.05 2.81 -25.87
N ILE A 305 13.69 2.08 -24.94
CA ILE A 305 13.45 2.23 -23.50
C ILE A 305 13.83 3.63 -23.02
N ASP A 306 14.95 4.21 -23.48
CA ASP A 306 15.34 5.60 -23.16
C ASP A 306 14.27 6.59 -23.62
N ASP A 307 13.78 6.47 -24.85
CA ASP A 307 12.74 7.34 -25.39
C ASP A 307 11.44 7.23 -24.60
N ILE A 308 11.01 6.00 -24.28
CA ILE A 308 9.80 5.76 -23.47
C ILE A 308 9.94 6.35 -22.06
N ILE A 309 11.08 6.12 -21.40
CA ILE A 309 11.32 6.63 -20.05
C ILE A 309 11.34 8.16 -20.07
N ASN A 310 12.05 8.78 -21.02
CA ASN A 310 12.12 10.23 -21.13
C ASN A 310 10.75 10.85 -21.43
N PHE A 311 9.95 10.24 -22.31
CA PHE A 311 8.58 10.67 -22.57
C PHE A 311 7.66 10.55 -21.34
N GLN A 312 7.90 9.56 -20.48
CA GLN A 312 7.06 9.31 -19.30
C GLN A 312 7.53 10.05 -18.03
N LYS A 313 8.74 10.63 -18.00
CA LYS A 313 9.31 11.34 -16.83
C LYS A 313 8.47 12.55 -16.40
N GLU A 314 7.77 13.21 -17.31
CA GLU A 314 6.88 14.32 -16.98
C GLU A 314 5.65 13.87 -16.19
N LYS A 315 5.19 12.64 -16.43
CA LYS A 315 4.00 12.05 -15.80
C LYS A 315 4.32 11.28 -14.53
N HIS A 316 5.51 10.67 -14.48
CA HIS A 316 5.93 9.78 -13.41
C HIS A 316 7.30 10.20 -12.90
N GLU A 317 7.30 10.95 -11.80
CA GLU A 317 8.55 11.46 -11.21
C GLU A 317 9.53 10.35 -10.83
N ILE A 318 9.02 9.18 -10.42
CA ILE A 318 9.83 8.00 -10.11
C ILE A 318 10.76 7.59 -11.26
N LEU A 319 10.41 7.87 -12.53
CA LEU A 319 11.27 7.52 -13.65
C LEU A 319 12.54 8.38 -13.74
N LYS A 320 12.64 9.47 -12.98
CA LYS A 320 13.88 10.25 -12.84
C LYS A 320 14.98 9.47 -12.13
N THR A 321 14.63 8.43 -11.35
CA THR A 321 15.60 7.55 -10.68
C THR A 321 16.21 6.52 -11.62
N ILE A 322 15.83 6.52 -12.91
CA ILE A 322 16.37 5.63 -13.94
C ILE A 322 17.19 6.46 -14.92
N LEU A 323 18.49 6.20 -14.95
CA LEU A 323 19.46 6.88 -15.80
C LEU A 323 19.97 5.94 -16.88
N ILE A 324 20.03 6.40 -18.12
CA ILE A 324 20.50 5.60 -19.25
C ILE A 324 21.70 6.29 -19.91
N ASN A 325 22.80 5.56 -20.02
CA ASN A 325 24.01 6.03 -20.67
C ASN A 325 23.93 5.84 -22.19
N LYS A 326 23.71 6.95 -22.91
CA LYS A 326 23.52 6.95 -24.37
C LYS A 326 24.71 6.42 -25.15
N ASN A 327 25.92 6.55 -24.61
CA ASN A 327 27.14 6.05 -25.24
C ASN A 327 27.30 4.53 -25.10
N GLN A 328 26.39 3.86 -24.39
CA GLN A 328 26.50 2.45 -24.04
C GLN A 328 25.28 1.61 -24.43
N TYR A 329 24.38 2.09 -25.30
CA TYR A 329 23.19 1.35 -25.71
C TYR A 329 23.45 -0.10 -26.13
N CYS A 330 24.55 -0.35 -26.84
CA CYS A 330 24.92 -1.71 -27.28
C CYS A 330 25.22 -2.68 -26.11
N LYS A 331 25.39 -2.19 -24.88
CA LYS A 331 25.62 -3.00 -23.67
C LYS A 331 24.34 -3.48 -22.98
N GLY A 332 23.15 -3.17 -23.51
CA GLY A 332 21.90 -3.69 -22.95
C GLY A 332 21.61 -3.12 -21.56
N MET A 333 21.38 -4.00 -20.59
CA MET A 333 21.03 -3.59 -19.22
C MET A 333 22.15 -2.80 -18.53
N ASP A 334 23.42 -3.05 -18.88
CA ASP A 334 24.57 -2.32 -18.31
C ASP A 334 24.57 -0.83 -18.68
N ALA A 335 23.78 -0.44 -19.69
CA ALA A 335 23.58 0.96 -20.06
C ALA A 335 22.60 1.67 -19.12
N ILE A 336 21.87 0.95 -18.27
CA ILE A 336 20.78 1.44 -17.43
C ILE A 336 21.17 1.34 -15.96
N ILE A 337 21.09 2.47 -15.26
CA ILE A 337 21.32 2.58 -13.82
C ILE A 337 19.98 2.88 -13.16
N VAL A 338 19.53 1.98 -12.29
CA VAL A 338 18.36 2.20 -11.44
C VAL A 338 18.84 2.59 -10.04
N ASP A 339 18.56 3.83 -9.63
CA ASP A 339 18.93 4.34 -8.31
C ASP A 339 18.12 3.62 -7.21
N GLU A 340 18.77 3.36 -6.07
CA GLU A 340 18.13 2.75 -4.90
C GLU A 340 16.99 3.58 -4.32
N GLN A 341 16.96 4.89 -4.58
CA GLN A 341 15.86 5.79 -4.21
C GLN A 341 14.51 5.32 -4.74
N ILE A 342 14.50 4.53 -5.84
CA ILE A 342 13.26 3.93 -6.36
C ILE A 342 12.55 3.10 -5.29
N ASN A 343 13.28 2.49 -4.34
CA ASN A 343 12.72 1.67 -3.26
C ASN A 343 11.90 2.45 -2.24
N ASP A 344 12.05 3.77 -2.20
CA ASP A 344 11.36 4.65 -1.26
C ASP A 344 10.01 5.13 -1.79
N TYR A 345 9.72 4.90 -3.07
CA TYR A 345 8.44 5.24 -3.69
C TYR A 345 7.34 4.26 -3.30
N LYS A 346 6.09 4.74 -3.36
CA LYS A 346 4.94 3.91 -3.06
C LYS A 346 4.78 2.84 -4.15
N PRO A 347 4.55 1.56 -3.80
CA PRO A 347 4.47 0.46 -4.77
C PRO A 347 3.52 0.73 -5.96
N TYR A 348 2.38 1.38 -5.74
CA TYR A 348 1.43 1.67 -6.82
C TYR A 348 1.93 2.76 -7.79
N GLU A 349 2.78 3.68 -7.35
CA GLU A 349 3.35 4.74 -8.20
C GLU A 349 4.36 4.11 -9.16
N LEU A 350 5.22 3.24 -8.62
CA LEU A 350 6.11 2.41 -9.41
C LEU A 350 5.33 1.51 -10.38
N GLY A 351 4.31 0.81 -9.89
CA GLY A 351 3.50 -0.07 -10.72
C GLY A 351 2.80 0.67 -11.86
N LYS A 352 2.34 1.91 -11.63
CA LYS A 352 1.75 2.74 -12.70
C LYS A 352 2.80 3.13 -13.74
N ALA A 353 4.00 3.52 -13.32
CA ALA A 353 5.09 3.90 -14.21
C ALA A 353 5.59 2.70 -15.05
N LEU A 354 5.84 1.55 -14.41
CA LEU A 354 6.26 0.32 -15.08
C LEU A 354 5.22 -0.21 -16.05
N ARG A 355 3.92 -0.14 -15.70
CA ARG A 355 2.82 -0.49 -16.62
C ARG A 355 2.84 0.38 -17.87
N ASP A 356 3.06 1.69 -17.71
CA ASP A 356 3.12 2.62 -18.85
C ASP A 356 4.35 2.32 -19.73
N ILE A 357 5.50 1.96 -19.14
CA ILE A 357 6.69 1.50 -19.88
C ILE A 357 6.38 0.22 -20.66
N ILE A 358 5.90 -0.83 -19.98
CA ILE A 358 5.57 -2.13 -20.60
C ILE A 358 4.59 -1.91 -21.76
N ARG A 359 3.54 -1.13 -21.54
CA ARG A 359 2.54 -0.85 -22.58
C ARG A 359 3.15 -0.12 -23.78
N ASN A 360 3.88 0.96 -23.54
CA ASN A 360 4.41 1.78 -24.65
C ASN A 360 5.48 1.02 -25.45
N ALA A 361 6.30 0.19 -24.80
CA ALA A 361 7.24 -0.69 -25.48
C ALA A 361 6.55 -1.71 -26.41
N GLY A 362 5.31 -2.10 -26.09
CA GLY A 362 4.49 -2.95 -26.95
C GLY A 362 3.77 -2.23 -28.09
N LYS A 363 3.57 -0.91 -28.02
CA LYS A 363 2.73 -0.17 -28.99
C LYS A 363 3.34 -0.08 -30.37
N ASP A 364 4.66 0.03 -30.43
CA ASP A 364 5.42 0.23 -31.68
C ASP A 364 5.79 -1.09 -32.35
N LEU A 365 5.36 -2.22 -31.80
CA LEU A 365 5.48 -3.53 -32.41
C LEU A 365 4.42 -3.71 -33.51
N ASN A 366 4.70 -4.52 -34.53
CA ASN A 366 3.68 -4.91 -35.50
C ASN A 366 2.59 -5.80 -34.85
N ILE A 367 1.44 -5.95 -35.51
CA ILE A 367 0.25 -6.64 -34.96
C ILE A 367 0.57 -8.08 -34.51
N GLU A 368 1.36 -8.81 -35.29
CA GLU A 368 1.76 -10.18 -34.95
C GLU A 368 2.60 -10.23 -33.66
N HIS A 369 3.50 -9.26 -33.50
CA HIS A 369 4.38 -9.15 -32.33
C HIS A 369 3.68 -8.59 -31.10
N LYS A 370 2.65 -7.73 -31.24
CA LYS A 370 1.81 -7.27 -30.11
C LYS A 370 1.14 -8.43 -29.38
N MET A 371 0.63 -9.41 -30.13
CA MET A 371 -0.06 -10.59 -29.57
C MET A 371 0.89 -11.52 -28.79
N LYS A 372 2.17 -11.59 -29.20
CA LYS A 372 3.19 -12.43 -28.56
C LYS A 372 3.95 -11.69 -27.45
N TYR A 373 3.96 -10.36 -27.47
CA TYR A 373 4.73 -9.51 -26.56
C TYR A 373 4.45 -9.80 -25.08
N ILE A 374 3.19 -9.73 -24.65
CA ILE A 374 2.85 -9.90 -23.23
C ILE A 374 3.16 -11.33 -22.75
N ASN A 375 2.94 -12.34 -23.59
CA ASN A 375 3.23 -13.74 -23.23
C ASN A 375 4.73 -13.99 -23.11
N GLU A 376 5.53 -13.38 -23.98
CA GLU A 376 6.99 -13.48 -23.91
C GLU A 376 7.55 -12.71 -22.72
N ILE A 377 7.04 -11.51 -22.43
CA ILE A 377 7.40 -10.76 -21.21
C ILE A 377 7.09 -11.59 -19.96
N LYS A 378 5.90 -12.21 -19.87
CA LYS A 378 5.56 -13.13 -18.77
C LYS A 378 6.56 -14.28 -18.65
N ARG A 379 7.02 -14.82 -19.78
CA ARG A 379 8.01 -15.91 -19.83
C ARG A 379 9.38 -15.45 -19.31
N TYR A 380 9.86 -14.27 -19.73
CA TYR A 380 11.15 -13.72 -19.28
C TYR A 380 11.15 -13.32 -17.80
N LEU A 381 10.04 -12.79 -17.29
CA LEU A 381 9.91 -12.38 -15.89
C LEU A 381 9.89 -13.59 -14.93
N GLY A 382 9.31 -14.70 -15.35
CA GLY A 382 9.15 -15.89 -14.50
C GLY A 382 8.02 -15.74 -13.46
N LYS A 383 7.62 -16.87 -12.86
CA LYS A 383 6.44 -16.95 -11.98
C LYS A 383 6.57 -16.12 -10.70
N GLU A 384 7.79 -15.96 -10.18
CA GLU A 384 8.05 -15.23 -8.94
C GLU A 384 7.82 -13.73 -9.12
N ILE A 385 8.39 -13.14 -10.16
CA ILE A 385 8.21 -11.72 -10.49
C ILE A 385 6.76 -11.41 -10.88
N LEU A 386 6.07 -12.34 -11.53
CA LEU A 386 4.66 -12.17 -11.86
C LEU A 386 3.74 -12.08 -10.63
N LYS A 387 4.11 -12.67 -9.49
CA LYS A 387 3.36 -12.50 -8.23
C LYS A 387 3.52 -11.08 -7.68
N GLU A 388 4.68 -10.45 -7.88
CA GLU A 388 4.92 -9.06 -7.50
C GLU A 388 4.14 -8.05 -8.32
N PHE A 389 3.65 -8.44 -9.49
CA PHE A 389 2.87 -7.54 -10.31
C PHE A 389 1.53 -7.19 -9.65
N ASP A 390 0.94 -8.13 -8.90
CA ASP A 390 -0.29 -7.88 -8.16
C ASP A 390 -0.05 -6.89 -7.00
N THR A 391 1.10 -6.96 -6.34
CA THR A 391 1.47 -6.04 -5.23
C THR A 391 1.74 -4.62 -5.74
N LEU A 392 2.25 -4.49 -6.96
CA LEU A 392 2.39 -3.21 -7.69
C LEU A 392 1.10 -2.75 -8.40
N GLY A 393 0.08 -3.60 -8.46
CA GLY A 393 -1.16 -3.35 -9.19
C GLY A 393 -1.01 -3.34 -10.72
N ILE A 394 0.03 -3.97 -11.26
CA ILE A 394 0.26 -4.14 -12.71
C ILE A 394 -0.54 -5.34 -13.21
N ASN A 395 -1.59 -5.08 -14.00
CA ASN A 395 -2.35 -6.15 -14.63
C ASN A 395 -1.93 -6.32 -16.10
N LEU A 396 -1.12 -7.35 -16.38
CA LEU A 396 -0.64 -7.64 -17.74
C LEU A 396 -1.76 -8.03 -18.71
N HIS A 397 -2.86 -8.62 -18.22
CA HIS A 397 -4.01 -8.96 -19.06
C HIS A 397 -4.72 -7.70 -19.58
N VAL A 398 -4.85 -6.67 -18.74
CA VAL A 398 -5.39 -5.37 -19.17
C VAL A 398 -4.49 -4.72 -20.22
N ILE A 399 -3.16 -4.79 -20.05
CA ILE A 399 -2.22 -4.26 -21.05
C ILE A 399 -2.38 -5.03 -22.38
N GLU A 400 -2.51 -6.35 -22.32
CA GLU A 400 -2.72 -7.19 -23.49
C GLU A 400 -3.99 -6.80 -24.27
N LEU A 401 -5.11 -6.56 -23.57
CA LEU A 401 -6.35 -6.09 -24.19
C LEU A 401 -6.18 -4.71 -24.85
N GLN A 402 -5.44 -3.80 -24.20
CA GLN A 402 -5.17 -2.46 -24.75
C GLN A 402 -4.26 -2.46 -25.98
N LEU A 403 -3.44 -3.50 -26.18
CA LEU A 403 -2.57 -3.64 -27.34
C LEU A 403 -3.27 -4.30 -28.54
N LYS A 404 -4.45 -4.91 -28.32
CA LYS A 404 -5.28 -5.54 -29.36
C LYS A 404 -6.22 -4.55 -30.07
N VAL A 405 -6.48 -3.40 -29.45
CA VAL A 405 -7.21 -2.26 -30.02
C VAL A 405 -6.22 -1.33 -30.71
#